data_AF-A0A5S3RU80-F1
#
_entry.id   AF-A0A5S3RU80-F1
#
_cell.length_a   1.000
_cell.length_b   1.000
_cell.length_c   1.000
_cell.angle_alpha   90.00
_cell.angle_beta   90.00
_cell.angle_gamma   90.00
#
_symmetry.space_group_name_H-M   'P 1'
#
loop_
_entity.id
_entity.type
_entity.pdbx_description
1 polymer ?
#
loop_
_entity_poly.entity_id
_entity_poly.type
_entity_poly.pdbx_seq_one_letter_code
_entity_poly.pdbx_strand_id
1 'polypeptide(L)'
;MTYVLWFLLLLFSAFSYSNAFTFGLVNAANDRTTQNVRYDGSYHRIAYPNGDVPANIGVCTDVIIRSYRALGIDLQQLVQEERIIFCMQ
;
A
#
# COMPACT_ATOMS: atom_id res chain seq x y z
N MET A 1 4.43 -44.58 -16.67
CA MET A 1 3.54 -43.45 -17.00
C MET A 1 3.07 -42.66 -15.76
N THR A 2 2.80 -43.28 -14.62
CA THR A 2 2.35 -42.61 -13.38
C THR A 2 3.39 -41.69 -12.72
N TYR A 3 4.68 -42.04 -12.75
CA TYR A 3 5.75 -41.20 -12.17
C TYR A 3 6.02 -39.91 -12.96
N VAL A 4 5.81 -39.93 -14.27
CA VAL A 4 5.97 -38.75 -15.14
C VAL A 4 4.92 -37.69 -14.80
N LEU A 5 3.68 -38.12 -14.54
CA LEU A 5 2.58 -37.23 -14.14
C LEU A 5 2.86 -36.58 -12.78
N TRP A 6 3.38 -37.34 -11.81
CA TRP A 6 3.77 -36.82 -10.50
C TRP A 6 4.96 -35.86 -10.57
N PHE A 7 5.97 -36.16 -11.39
CA PHE A 7 7.12 -35.28 -11.61
C PHE A 7 6.71 -33.96 -12.28
N LEU A 8 5.76 -34.02 -13.22
CA LEU A 8 5.23 -32.84 -13.93
C LEU A 8 4.31 -31.98 -13.04
N LEU A 9 3.56 -32.60 -12.11
CA LEU A 9 2.82 -31.89 -11.05
C LEU A 9 3.74 -31.20 -10.03
N LEU A 10 4.88 -31.82 -9.69
CA LEU A 10 5.87 -31.27 -8.76
C LEU A 10 6.60 -30.04 -9.35
N LEU A 11 6.77 -29.99 -10.68
CA LEU A 11 7.33 -28.82 -11.37
C LEU A 11 6.36 -27.62 -11.43
N PHE A 12 5.05 -27.85 -11.33
CA PHE A 12 4.04 -26.79 -11.47
C PHE A 12 3.84 -25.98 -10.18
N SER A 13 4.17 -26.52 -9.01
CA SER A 13 4.07 -25.80 -7.72
C SER A 13 5.13 -24.71 -7.53
N ALA A 14 6.18 -24.69 -8.38
CA ALA A 14 7.24 -23.69 -8.31
C ALA A 14 6.84 -22.31 -8.88
N PHE A 15 5.70 -22.20 -9.57
CA PHE A 15 5.16 -20.91 -10.01
C PHE A 15 4.47 -20.18 -8.85
N SER A 16 5.26 -19.59 -7.97
CA SER A 16 4.75 -18.61 -7.02
C SER A 16 4.28 -17.36 -7.78
N TYR A 17 2.98 -17.11 -7.80
CA TYR A 17 2.40 -15.87 -8.33
C TYR A 17 2.72 -14.72 -7.37
N SER A 18 3.64 -13.83 -7.76
CA SER A 18 3.67 -12.49 -7.19
C SER A 18 2.38 -11.77 -7.60
N ASN A 19 1.56 -11.37 -6.63
CA ASN A 19 0.33 -10.63 -6.92
C ASN A 19 0.69 -9.25 -7.47
N ALA A 20 0.23 -8.91 -8.70
CA ALA A 20 0.51 -7.64 -9.36
C ALA A 20 0.21 -6.41 -8.48
N PHE A 21 -0.82 -6.52 -7.64
CA PHE A 21 -1.15 -5.53 -6.63
C PHE A 21 -0.02 -5.30 -5.62
N THR A 22 0.53 -6.36 -5.03
CA THR A 22 1.61 -6.28 -4.05
C THR A 22 2.86 -5.66 -4.66
N PHE A 23 3.18 -6.03 -5.91
CA PHE A 23 4.29 -5.42 -6.63
C PHE A 23 4.07 -3.92 -6.84
N GLY A 24 2.87 -3.52 -7.28
CA GLY A 24 2.50 -2.11 -7.44
C GLY A 24 2.59 -1.32 -6.13
N LEU A 25 2.11 -1.91 -5.02
CA LEU A 25 2.13 -1.26 -3.71
C LEU A 25 3.55 -1.07 -3.19
N VAL A 26 4.40 -2.10 -3.30
CA VAL A 26 5.81 -2.03 -2.90
C VAL A 26 6.55 -1.00 -3.73
N ASN A 27 6.32 -0.97 -5.04
CA ASN A 27 6.96 0.02 -5.91
C ASN A 27 6.53 1.45 -5.55
N ALA A 28 5.23 1.69 -5.37
CA ALA A 28 4.72 2.99 -4.94
C ALA A 28 5.29 3.43 -3.58
N ALA A 29 5.41 2.50 -2.62
CA ALA A 29 6.02 2.78 -1.33
C ALA A 29 7.51 3.10 -1.45
N ASN A 30 8.23 2.40 -2.32
CA ASN A 30 9.63 2.67 -2.59
C ASN A 30 9.81 4.07 -3.23
N ASP A 31 8.99 4.43 -4.21
CA ASP A 31 8.98 5.75 -4.85
C ASP A 31 8.66 6.88 -3.85
N ARG A 32 7.90 6.60 -2.79
CA ARG A 32 7.68 7.57 -1.71
C ARG A 32 8.94 7.87 -0.91
N THR A 33 9.85 6.91 -0.74
CA THR A 33 11.09 7.09 0.03
C THR A 33 12.09 8.01 -0.65
N THR A 34 11.98 8.19 -1.97
CA THR A 34 12.85 9.09 -2.73
C THR A 34 12.41 10.56 -2.64
N GLN A 35 11.25 10.83 -2.03
CA GLN A 35 10.73 12.19 -1.91
C GLN A 35 11.28 12.89 -0.68
N ASN A 36 11.62 14.17 -0.84
CA ASN A 36 12.07 15.00 0.27
C ASN A 36 10.85 15.49 1.08
N VAL A 37 10.55 14.77 2.16
CA VAL A 37 9.44 15.05 3.06
C VAL A 37 9.98 15.27 4.47
N ARG A 38 9.51 16.31 5.15
CA ARG A 38 9.82 16.55 6.55
C ARG A 38 8.86 15.79 7.46
N TYR A 39 9.40 15.08 8.44
CA TYR A 39 8.58 14.46 9.47
C TYR A 39 7.86 15.52 10.30
N ASP A 40 6.52 15.52 10.30
CA ASP A 40 5.70 16.47 11.06
C ASP A 40 4.64 15.72 11.87
N GLY A 41 4.77 15.79 13.20
CA GLY A 41 3.94 15.16 14.22
C GLY A 41 2.58 15.84 14.46
N SER A 42 2.32 16.96 13.80
CA SER A 42 1.22 17.87 14.13
C SER A 42 -0.10 17.41 13.53
N TYR A 43 -1.20 17.63 14.24
CA TYR A 43 -2.54 17.36 13.73
C TYR A 43 -2.93 18.37 12.65
N HIS A 44 -3.39 17.88 11.50
CA HIS A 44 -3.83 18.71 10.38
C HIS A 44 -5.29 18.42 10.02
N ARG A 45 -6.11 19.48 9.89
CA ARG A 45 -7.45 19.32 9.31
C ARG A 45 -7.33 19.15 7.80
N ILE A 46 -7.72 17.99 7.30
CA ILE A 46 -7.79 17.66 5.88
C ILE A 46 -9.24 17.54 5.42
N ALA A 47 -9.47 17.63 4.10
CA ALA A 47 -10.79 17.37 3.52
C ALA A 47 -11.15 15.87 3.63
N TYR A 48 -12.43 15.55 3.55
CA TYR A 48 -12.91 14.17 3.44
C TYR A 48 -13.98 14.08 2.36
N PRO A 49 -13.95 13.05 1.47
CA PRO A 49 -12.89 12.05 1.28
C PRO A 49 -11.68 12.62 0.48
N ASN A 50 -10.64 11.81 0.27
CA ASN A 50 -9.43 12.18 -0.51
C ASN A 50 -8.63 13.39 0.02
N GLY A 51 -8.74 13.70 1.31
CA GLY A 51 -7.85 14.67 1.94
C GLY A 51 -6.39 14.20 1.94
N ASP A 52 -5.48 15.16 1.96
CA ASP A 52 -4.06 14.89 2.16
C ASP A 52 -3.44 16.07 2.94
N VAL A 53 -2.39 15.76 3.69
CA VAL A 53 -1.52 16.78 4.28
C VAL A 53 -0.64 17.39 3.18
N PRO A 54 -0.04 18.59 3.41
CA PRO A 54 0.87 19.19 2.44
C PRO A 54 1.98 18.22 1.98
N ALA A 55 2.34 18.27 0.70
CA ALA A 55 3.23 17.29 0.07
C ALA A 55 4.67 17.27 0.67
N ASN A 56 5.08 18.36 1.31
CA ASN A 56 6.39 18.51 1.93
C ASN A 56 6.46 18.01 3.38
N ILE A 57 5.32 17.57 3.95
CA ILE A 57 5.27 17.00 5.30
C ILE A 57 4.60 15.62 5.30
N GLY A 58 4.85 14.86 6.35
CA GLY A 58 4.14 13.63 6.63
C GLY A 58 4.81 12.74 7.67
N VAL A 59 4.14 11.65 8.01
CA VAL A 59 4.63 10.61 8.92
C VAL A 59 4.75 9.25 8.24
N CYS A 60 5.18 8.24 9.00
CA CYS A 60 5.29 6.87 8.50
C CYS A 60 3.97 6.36 7.89
N THR A 61 2.83 6.73 8.46
CA THR A 61 1.51 6.35 7.97
C THR A 61 1.20 6.94 6.59
N ASP A 62 1.67 8.16 6.29
CA ASP A 62 1.45 8.81 4.99
C ASP A 62 2.15 8.10 3.85
N VAL A 63 3.24 7.39 4.13
CA VAL A 63 3.87 6.49 3.14
C VAL A 63 2.86 5.44 2.70
N ILE A 64 2.18 4.80 3.65
CA ILE A 64 1.21 3.75 3.36
C ILE A 64 0.00 4.34 2.61
N ILE A 65 -0.63 5.39 3.15
CA ILE A 65 -1.84 6.00 2.57
C ILE A 65 -1.58 6.44 1.12
N ARG A 66 -0.49 7.18 0.87
CA ARG A 66 -0.17 7.67 -0.48
C ARG A 66 0.23 6.55 -1.43
N SER A 67 0.79 5.44 -0.93
CA SER A 67 1.08 4.26 -1.76
C SER A 67 -0.20 3.56 -2.23
N TYR A 68 -1.19 3.41 -1.35
CA TYR A 68 -2.52 2.91 -1.74
C TYR A 68 -3.21 3.87 -2.73
N ARG A 69 -3.08 5.18 -2.49
CA ARG A 69 -3.67 6.20 -3.37
C ARG A 69 -3.05 6.21 -4.76
N ALA A 70 -1.74 5.91 -4.89
CA ALA A 70 -1.09 5.70 -6.19
C ALA A 70 -1.67 4.53 -6.98
N LEU A 71 -2.31 3.56 -6.30
CA LEU A 71 -3.06 2.46 -6.90
C LEU A 71 -4.56 2.76 -7.07
N GLY A 72 -4.99 4.00 -6.81
CA GLY A 72 -6.39 4.44 -6.92
C GLY A 72 -7.27 4.05 -5.72
N ILE A 73 -6.67 3.68 -4.59
CA ILE A 73 -7.40 3.25 -3.39
C ILE A 73 -7.26 4.30 -2.29
N ASP A 74 -8.37 4.89 -1.84
CA ASP A 74 -8.36 5.80 -0.69
C ASP A 74 -8.51 5.01 0.62
N LEU A 75 -7.37 4.56 1.17
CA LEU A 75 -7.34 3.77 2.39
C LEU A 75 -7.99 4.50 3.59
N GLN A 76 -7.90 5.83 3.62
CA GLN A 76 -8.54 6.68 4.64
C GLN A 76 -10.04 6.46 4.70
N GLN A 77 -10.69 6.55 3.53
CA GLN A 77 -12.12 6.36 3.41
C GLN A 77 -12.53 4.94 3.84
N LEU A 78 -11.85 3.92 3.34
CA LEU A 78 -12.18 2.51 3.63
C LEU A 78 -12.13 2.22 5.14
N VAL A 79 -11.11 2.71 5.84
CA VAL A 79 -10.94 2.47 7.28
C VAL A 79 -11.99 3.23 8.10
N GLN A 80 -12.31 4.46 7.72
CA GLN A 80 -13.33 5.29 8.36
C GLN A 80 -14.73 4.67 8.22
N GLU A 81 -15.05 4.15 7.04
CA GLU A 81 -16.33 3.48 6.75
C GLU A 81 -16.50 2.20 7.57
N GLU A 82 -15.41 1.45 7.79
CA GLU A 82 -15.38 0.24 8.63
C GLU A 82 -15.37 0.55 10.15
N ARG A 83 -15.47 1.82 10.55
CA ARG A 83 -15.43 2.31 11.95
C ARG A 83 -14.21 1.81 12.74
N ILE A 84 -13.11 1.53 12.04
CA ILE A 84 -11.83 1.23 12.68
C ILE A 84 -11.17 2.57 13.01
N ILE A 85 -10.93 2.83 14.29
CA ILE A 85 -10.20 4.03 14.70
C ILE A 85 -8.74 3.83 14.31
N PHE A 86 -8.36 4.42 13.17
CA PHE A 86 -6.98 4.55 12.76
C PHE A 86 -6.61 6.01 12.96
N CYS A 87 -5.69 6.27 13.89
CA CYS A 87 -5.17 7.60 14.13
C CYS A 87 -4.31 7.99 12.91
N MET A 88 -4.96 8.52 11.88
CA MET A 88 -4.29 9.27 10.84
C MET A 88 -4.14 10.68 11.37
N GLN A 89 -2.89 11.12 11.44
CA GLN A 89 -2.46 12.41 11.95
C GLN A 89 -3.41 13.57 11.65
#